data_AF-A0A3R7R8U5-F1
#
_entry.id   AF-A0A3R7R8U5-F1
#
_cell.length_a   1.000
_cell.length_b   1.000
_cell.length_c   1.000
_cell.angle_alpha   90.00
_cell.angle_beta   90.00
_cell.angle_gamma   90.00
#
_symmetry.space_group_name_H-M   'P 1'
#
loop_
_entity.id
_entity.type
_entity.pdbx_description
1 polymer ?
#
loop_
_entity_poly.entity_id
_entity_poly.type
_entity_poly.pdbx_seq_one_letter_code
_entity_poly.pdbx_strand_id
1 'polypeptide(L)'
;MSKDLQEQFKSHVFEDVKENLYRIHKDIPRYQYCGDNKKHNKYLRDYLIELRREYARNIAQGVPLLQICPSPKDLYRWLQKFIEAEVEKAIEEVTDDFKPMAIRWVRRNKGLIEHLQEEFRRSAKDINRPHPMGLVKYLIAEWLRDEYGNAPNNFLPDFHAIAKSIVYEIFTSQLVLDTDSVEPIKEGA
;
A
#
# COMPACT_ATOMS: atom_id res chain seq x y z
N MET A 1 0.95 -37.80 -9.13
CA MET A 1 -0.41 -37.81 -8.55
C MET A 1 -0.56 -36.89 -7.34
N SER A 2 0.00 -37.18 -6.15
CA SER A 2 -0.24 -36.30 -4.98
C SER A 2 0.41 -34.91 -5.10
N LYS A 3 1.61 -34.81 -5.68
CA LYS A 3 2.27 -33.52 -5.95
C LYS A 3 1.49 -32.67 -6.96
N ASP A 4 1.02 -33.26 -8.05
CA ASP A 4 0.26 -32.54 -9.09
C ASP A 4 -1.07 -32.00 -8.53
N LEU A 5 -1.78 -32.79 -7.71
CA LEU A 5 -3.00 -32.35 -7.04
C LEU A 5 -2.76 -31.22 -6.04
N GLN A 6 -1.62 -31.23 -5.35
CA GLN A 6 -1.23 -30.15 -4.44
C GLN A 6 -0.87 -28.86 -5.17
N GLU A 7 -0.22 -28.95 -6.33
CA GLU A 7 0.07 -27.78 -7.17
C GLU A 7 -1.21 -27.20 -7.79
N GLN A 8 -2.11 -28.03 -8.30
CA GLN A 8 -3.40 -27.58 -8.81
C GLN A 8 -4.26 -26.93 -7.72
N PHE A 9 -4.27 -27.48 -6.50
CA PHE A 9 -4.94 -26.86 -5.37
C PHE A 9 -4.33 -25.50 -5.02
N LYS A 10 -3.00 -25.36 -5.02
CA LYS A 10 -2.33 -24.06 -4.80
C LYS A 10 -2.75 -23.03 -5.85
N SER A 11 -2.77 -23.41 -7.12
CA SER A 11 -3.23 -22.54 -8.22
C SER A 11 -4.69 -22.12 -8.04
N HIS A 12 -5.56 -23.05 -7.65
CA HIS A 12 -6.96 -22.74 -7.36
C HIS A 12 -7.11 -21.74 -6.20
N VAL A 13 -6.37 -21.93 -5.11
CA VAL A 13 -6.36 -20.99 -3.97
C VAL A 13 -5.86 -19.61 -4.40
N PHE A 14 -4.86 -19.54 -5.27
CA PHE A 14 -4.33 -18.26 -5.76
C PHE A 14 -5.37 -17.45 -6.53
N GLU A 15 -6.06 -18.08 -7.48
CA GLU A 15 -7.06 -17.38 -8.29
C GLU A 15 -8.26 -16.95 -7.43
N ASP A 16 -8.72 -17.81 -6.51
CA ASP A 16 -9.81 -17.43 -5.60
C ASP A 16 -9.43 -16.26 -4.69
N VAL A 17 -8.18 -16.22 -4.21
CA VAL A 17 -7.68 -15.11 -3.37
C VAL A 17 -7.56 -13.82 -4.15
N LYS A 18 -7.13 -13.85 -5.42
CA LYS A 18 -7.10 -12.65 -6.27
C LYS A 18 -8.51 -12.11 -6.51
N GLU A 19 -9.44 -12.98 -6.87
CA GLU A 19 -10.84 -12.62 -7.14
C GLU A 19 -11.53 -12.06 -5.87
N ASN A 20 -11.18 -12.58 -4.70
CA ASN A 20 -11.77 -12.19 -3.42
C ASN A 20 -10.89 -11.27 -2.57
N LEU A 21 -9.79 -10.74 -3.12
CA LEU A 21 -8.75 -10.01 -2.36
C LEU A 21 -9.34 -8.86 -1.55
N TYR A 22 -10.30 -8.15 -2.14
CA TYR A 22 -11.02 -7.07 -1.47
C TYR A 22 -11.77 -7.54 -0.22
N ARG A 23 -12.54 -8.63 -0.31
CA ARG A 23 -13.30 -9.18 0.83
C ARG A 23 -12.32 -9.63 1.91
N ILE A 24 -11.27 -10.34 1.51
CA ILE A 24 -10.20 -10.81 2.39
C ILE A 24 -9.55 -9.63 3.10
N HIS A 25 -9.21 -8.55 2.39
CA HIS A 25 -8.60 -7.35 2.96
C HIS A 25 -9.56 -6.57 3.88
N LYS A 26 -10.84 -6.48 3.53
CA LYS A 26 -11.84 -5.83 4.36
C LYS A 26 -12.03 -6.55 5.69
N ASP A 27 -12.05 -7.88 5.65
CA ASP A 27 -12.19 -8.73 6.83
C ASP A 27 -10.85 -8.91 7.58
N ILE A 28 -9.74 -8.45 6.98
CA ILE A 28 -8.37 -8.50 7.52
C ILE A 28 -7.69 -7.12 7.38
N PRO A 29 -7.86 -6.22 8.37
CA PRO A 29 -7.28 -4.88 8.31
C PRO A 29 -5.74 -4.90 8.18
N ARG A 30 -5.21 -3.98 7.36
CA ARG A 30 -3.78 -3.76 7.01
C ARG A 30 -2.77 -3.80 8.18
N TYR A 31 -3.22 -3.55 9.42
CA TYR A 31 -2.38 -3.57 10.62
C TYR A 31 -2.36 -4.90 11.39
N GLN A 32 -3.09 -5.92 10.94
CA GLN A 32 -3.19 -7.21 11.64
C GLN A 32 -2.31 -8.32 11.06
N TYR A 33 -1.59 -8.05 9.96
CA TYR A 33 -0.63 -8.98 9.37
C TYR A 33 0.65 -9.14 10.22
N CYS A 34 0.95 -8.17 11.09
CA CYS A 34 2.18 -8.11 11.90
C CYS A 34 2.04 -8.64 13.35
N GLY A 35 1.01 -9.40 13.69
CA GLY A 35 0.83 -9.89 15.07
C GLY A 35 0.08 -11.21 15.17
N ASP A 36 0.32 -11.92 16.26
CA ASP A 36 -0.27 -13.23 16.62
C ASP A 36 -1.78 -13.11 16.96
N ASN A 37 -2.54 -12.54 16.02
CA ASN A 37 -3.96 -12.28 16.14
C ASN A 37 -4.73 -13.57 15.88
N LYS A 38 -5.02 -14.30 16.97
CA LYS A 38 -5.79 -15.56 16.95
C LYS A 38 -7.07 -15.51 16.10
N LYS A 39 -7.72 -14.34 15.99
CA LYS A 39 -8.92 -14.15 15.15
C LYS A 39 -8.60 -14.17 13.64
N HIS A 40 -7.51 -13.54 13.24
CA HIS A 40 -7.05 -13.53 11.84
C HIS A 40 -6.59 -14.93 11.41
N ASN A 41 -5.76 -15.57 12.24
CA ASN A 41 -5.29 -16.94 12.02
C ASN A 41 -6.47 -17.91 11.89
N LYS A 42 -7.56 -17.65 12.62
CA LYS A 42 -8.79 -18.44 12.53
C LYS A 42 -9.52 -18.20 11.21
N TYR A 43 -9.75 -16.95 10.79
CA TYR A 43 -10.44 -16.66 9.53
C TYR A 43 -9.71 -17.25 8.32
N LEU A 44 -8.40 -17.01 8.19
CA LEU A 44 -7.62 -17.54 7.06
C LEU A 44 -7.59 -19.07 7.06
N ARG A 45 -7.52 -19.68 8.25
CA ARG A 45 -7.59 -21.14 8.40
C ARG A 45 -8.96 -21.69 8.00
N ASP A 46 -10.04 -21.06 8.45
CA ASP A 46 -11.41 -21.48 8.14
C ASP A 46 -11.67 -21.33 6.63
N TYR A 47 -11.22 -20.23 6.03
CA TYR A 47 -11.27 -20.01 4.58
C TYR A 47 -10.49 -21.08 3.78
N LEU A 48 -9.28 -21.43 4.20
CA LEU A 48 -8.50 -22.53 3.60
C LEU A 48 -9.19 -23.90 3.73
N ILE A 49 -9.89 -24.14 4.85
CA ILE A 49 -10.65 -25.39 5.06
C ILE A 49 -11.82 -25.46 4.07
N GLU A 50 -12.53 -24.35 3.85
CA GLU A 50 -13.63 -24.28 2.89
C GLU A 50 -13.16 -24.46 1.46
N LEU A 51 -12.09 -23.78 1.03
CA LEU A 51 -11.50 -23.97 -0.30
C LEU A 51 -11.05 -25.41 -0.53
N ARG A 52 -10.47 -26.05 0.49
CA ARG A 52 -10.09 -27.46 0.41
C ARG A 52 -11.31 -28.37 0.26
N ARG A 53 -12.42 -28.08 0.94
CA ARG A 53 -13.68 -28.84 0.84
C ARG A 53 -14.34 -28.64 -0.52
N GLU A 54 -14.32 -27.44 -1.07
CA GLU A 54 -14.84 -27.16 -2.41
C GLU A 54 -14.00 -27.85 -3.48
N TYR A 55 -12.68 -27.72 -3.43
CA TYR A 55 -11.79 -28.38 -4.39
C TYR A 55 -11.96 -29.90 -4.38
N ALA A 56 -12.08 -30.52 -3.20
CA ALA A 56 -12.31 -31.96 -3.08
C ALA A 56 -13.69 -32.40 -3.61
N ARG A 57 -14.72 -31.57 -3.47
CA ARG A 57 -16.08 -31.85 -3.97
C ARG A 57 -16.20 -31.66 -5.48
N ASN A 58 -15.59 -30.60 -6.00
CA ASN A 58 -15.86 -30.11 -7.35
C ASN A 58 -14.79 -30.52 -8.37
N ILE A 59 -13.54 -30.73 -7.94
CA ILE A 59 -12.40 -30.91 -8.84
C ILE A 59 -11.73 -32.28 -8.62
N ALA A 60 -11.41 -32.64 -7.38
CA ALA A 60 -10.67 -33.88 -7.06
C ALA A 60 -11.60 -34.99 -6.54
N GLN A 61 -12.74 -35.20 -7.19
CA GLN A 61 -13.77 -36.17 -6.76
C GLN A 61 -13.17 -37.55 -6.41
N GLY A 62 -13.51 -38.07 -5.22
CA GLY A 62 -13.04 -39.37 -4.74
C GLY A 62 -11.62 -39.38 -4.16
N VAL A 63 -10.91 -38.25 -4.15
CA VAL A 63 -9.57 -38.14 -3.55
C VAL A 63 -9.68 -37.76 -2.06
N PRO A 64 -9.05 -38.49 -1.14
CA PRO A 64 -9.03 -38.13 0.28
C PRO A 64 -8.40 -36.75 0.50
N LEU A 65 -9.03 -35.92 1.34
CA LEU A 65 -8.56 -34.55 1.64
C LEU A 65 -7.06 -34.49 1.96
N LEU A 66 -6.53 -35.48 2.69
CA LEU A 66 -5.11 -35.61 3.08
C LEU A 66 -4.14 -35.73 1.90
N GLN A 67 -4.58 -36.26 0.74
CA GLN A 67 -3.75 -36.38 -0.45
C GLN A 67 -3.73 -35.09 -1.30
N ILE A 68 -4.72 -34.22 -1.13
CA ILE A 68 -4.91 -32.98 -1.89
C ILE A 68 -4.04 -31.83 -1.33
N CYS A 69 -3.60 -31.90 -0.08
CA CYS A 69 -3.14 -30.69 0.62
C CYS A 69 -2.01 -30.94 1.63
N PRO A 70 -0.91 -30.15 1.62
CA PRO A 70 0.08 -30.13 2.70
C PRO A 70 -0.52 -29.64 4.03
N SER A 71 0.27 -29.63 5.12
CA SER A 71 -0.26 -29.27 6.44
C SER A 71 -0.85 -27.86 6.45
N PRO A 72 -1.97 -27.60 7.14
CA PRO A 72 -2.60 -26.27 7.19
C PRO A 72 -1.66 -25.15 7.66
N LYS A 73 -0.62 -25.48 8.44
CA LYS A 73 0.38 -24.51 8.90
C LYS A 73 1.28 -24.00 7.76
N ASP A 74 1.63 -24.87 6.83
CA ASP A 74 2.52 -24.52 5.71
C ASP A 74 1.79 -23.66 4.68
N LEU A 75 0.52 -23.99 4.43
CA LEU A 75 -0.37 -23.17 3.60
C LEU A 75 -0.65 -21.80 4.22
N TYR A 76 -0.88 -21.75 5.54
CA TYR A 76 -1.18 -20.51 6.23
C TYR A 76 -0.09 -19.44 6.02
N ARG A 77 1.17 -19.76 6.33
CA ARG A 77 2.28 -18.79 6.24
C ARG A 77 2.51 -18.35 4.80
N TRP A 78 2.36 -19.28 3.85
CA TRP A 78 2.53 -19.00 2.44
C TRP A 78 1.40 -18.13 1.88
N LEU A 79 0.15 -18.45 2.22
CA LEU A 79 -1.02 -17.70 1.78
C LEU A 79 -1.02 -16.29 2.36
N GLN A 80 -0.63 -16.16 3.62
CA GLN A 80 -0.47 -14.85 4.26
C GLN A 80 0.47 -13.95 3.44
N LYS A 81 1.67 -14.45 3.10
CA LYS A 81 2.63 -13.68 2.28
C LYS A 81 2.10 -13.33 0.90
N PHE A 82 1.34 -14.24 0.29
CA PHE A 82 0.72 -13.97 -1.00
C PHE A 82 -0.32 -12.85 -0.91
N ILE A 83 -1.21 -12.92 0.07
CA ILE A 83 -2.22 -11.87 0.31
C ILE A 83 -1.54 -10.53 0.58
N GLU A 84 -0.50 -10.50 1.42
CA GLU A 84 0.29 -9.28 1.69
C GLU A 84 0.84 -8.67 0.39
N ALA A 85 1.44 -9.49 -0.48
CA ALA A 85 1.99 -9.02 -1.75
C ALA A 85 0.92 -8.51 -2.73
N GLU A 86 -0.21 -9.21 -2.85
CA GLU A 86 -1.31 -8.78 -3.73
C GLU A 86 -1.98 -7.49 -3.20
N VAL A 87 -2.13 -7.35 -1.88
CA VAL A 87 -2.63 -6.12 -1.26
C VAL A 87 -1.66 -4.96 -1.51
N GLU A 88 -0.35 -5.19 -1.35
CA GLU A 88 0.67 -4.18 -1.62
C GLU A 88 0.62 -3.70 -3.07
N LYS A 89 0.54 -4.64 -4.01
CA LYS A 89 0.41 -4.35 -5.45
C LYS A 89 -0.86 -3.57 -5.77
N ALA A 90 -2.01 -3.98 -5.22
CA ALA A 90 -3.27 -3.25 -5.42
C ALA A 90 -3.19 -1.82 -4.89
N ILE A 91 -2.50 -1.61 -3.76
CA ILE A 91 -2.29 -0.27 -3.20
C ILE A 91 -1.33 0.54 -4.07
N GLU A 92 -0.28 -0.07 -4.62
CA GLU A 92 0.65 0.59 -5.54
C GLU A 92 -0.08 1.06 -6.82
N GLU A 93 -0.89 0.20 -7.43
CA GLU A 93 -1.69 0.54 -8.61
C GLU A 93 -2.63 1.73 -8.33
N VAL A 94 -3.38 1.67 -7.23
CA VAL A 94 -4.26 2.79 -6.81
C VAL A 94 -3.45 4.05 -6.53
N THR A 95 -2.29 3.92 -5.89
CA THR A 95 -1.40 5.06 -5.59
C THR A 95 -0.92 5.73 -6.87
N ASP A 96 -0.53 4.95 -7.87
CA ASP A 96 -0.06 5.43 -9.16
C ASP A 96 -1.14 6.17 -9.94
N ASP A 97 -2.39 5.72 -9.87
CA ASP A 97 -3.54 6.42 -10.44
C ASP A 97 -3.77 7.80 -9.77
N PHE A 98 -3.58 7.87 -8.45
CA PHE A 98 -3.80 9.11 -7.69
C PHE A 98 -2.66 10.13 -7.81
N LYS A 99 -1.41 9.70 -8.02
CA LYS A 99 -0.24 10.61 -8.17
C LYS A 99 -0.48 11.76 -9.17
N PRO A 100 -0.84 11.53 -10.45
CA PRO A 100 -1.02 12.61 -11.42
C PRO A 100 -2.24 13.48 -11.09
N MET A 101 -3.26 12.95 -10.43
CA MET A 101 -4.43 13.70 -9.99
C MET A 101 -4.07 14.67 -8.88
N ALA A 102 -3.36 14.19 -7.86
CA ALA A 102 -2.89 14.99 -6.73
C ALA A 102 -1.95 16.11 -7.19
N ILE A 103 -1.00 15.80 -8.09
CA ILE A 103 -0.10 16.81 -8.69
C ILE A 103 -0.91 17.90 -9.42
N ARG A 104 -1.90 17.52 -10.24
CA ARG A 104 -2.75 18.50 -10.94
C ARG A 104 -3.58 19.35 -9.98
N TRP A 105 -4.11 18.75 -8.92
CA TRP A 105 -4.84 19.46 -7.89
C TRP A 105 -3.95 20.50 -7.20
N VAL A 106 -2.74 20.14 -6.76
CA VAL A 106 -1.80 21.11 -6.15
C VAL A 106 -1.45 22.22 -7.16
N ARG A 107 -1.14 21.88 -8.43
CA ARG A 107 -0.79 22.86 -9.47
C ARG A 107 -1.90 23.89 -9.74
N ARG A 108 -3.17 23.53 -9.56
CA ARG A 108 -4.31 24.44 -9.75
C ARG A 108 -4.53 25.38 -8.57
N ASN A 109 -3.98 25.06 -7.40
CA ASN A 109 -4.16 25.82 -6.16
C ASN A 109 -2.93 26.69 -5.87
N LYS A 110 -2.86 27.89 -6.48
CA LYS A 110 -1.71 28.81 -6.33
C LYS A 110 -1.38 29.13 -4.86
N GLY A 111 -2.38 29.46 -4.04
CA GLY A 111 -2.18 29.75 -2.62
C GLY A 111 -1.64 28.57 -1.82
N LEU A 112 -1.99 27.34 -2.22
CA LEU A 112 -1.43 26.12 -1.61
C LEU A 112 0.06 25.94 -1.96
N ILE A 113 0.43 26.18 -3.22
CA ILE A 113 1.83 26.12 -3.66
C ILE A 113 2.68 27.12 -2.87
N GLU A 114 2.23 28.37 -2.77
CA GLU A 114 2.94 29.43 -2.04
C GLU A 114 3.09 29.07 -0.56
N HIS A 115 2.02 28.58 0.08
CA HIS A 115 2.06 28.15 1.47
C HIS A 115 3.05 27.00 1.69
N LEU A 116 2.99 25.97 0.84
CA LEU A 116 3.90 24.83 0.94
C LEU A 116 5.36 25.25 0.69
N GLN A 117 5.62 26.08 -0.32
CA GLN A 117 6.97 26.62 -0.59
C GLN A 117 7.53 27.35 0.63
N GLU A 118 6.73 28.18 1.29
CA GLU A 118 7.15 28.90 2.48
C GLU A 118 7.47 27.95 3.65
N GLU A 119 6.65 26.93 3.87
CA GLU A 119 6.93 25.91 4.89
C GLU A 119 8.20 25.10 4.56
N PHE A 120 8.45 24.76 3.29
CA PHE A 120 9.71 24.16 2.85
C PHE A 120 10.91 25.06 3.08
N ARG A 121 10.82 26.36 2.78
CA ARG A 121 11.89 27.34 3.06
C ARG A 121 12.17 27.47 4.56
N ARG A 122 11.13 27.52 5.38
CA ARG A 122 11.27 27.62 6.84
C ARG A 122 11.95 26.39 7.44
N SER A 123 11.53 25.19 7.03
CA SER A 123 12.15 23.95 7.50
C SER A 123 13.57 23.75 6.98
N ALA A 124 13.93 24.32 5.82
CA ALA A 124 15.31 24.33 5.34
C ALA A 124 16.22 25.25 6.16
N LYS A 125 15.68 26.34 6.72
CA LYS A 125 16.42 27.32 7.54
C LYS A 125 16.56 26.92 9.01
N ASP A 126 15.66 26.08 9.53
CA ASP A 126 15.65 25.63 10.92
C ASP A 126 15.62 24.10 10.98
N ILE A 127 16.78 23.51 11.31
CA ILE A 127 16.95 22.04 11.39
C ILE A 127 16.09 21.39 12.48
N ASN A 128 15.61 22.15 13.47
CA ASN A 128 14.71 21.65 14.52
C ASN A 128 13.24 21.65 14.07
N ARG A 129 12.92 22.32 12.96
CA ARG A 129 11.56 22.37 12.44
C ARG A 129 11.23 21.06 11.71
N PRO A 130 10.05 20.47 11.94
CA PRO A 130 9.62 19.28 11.21
C PRO A 130 9.63 19.50 9.69
N HIS A 131 10.01 18.47 8.95
CA HIS A 131 9.92 18.50 7.48
C HIS A 131 8.43 18.62 7.06
N PRO A 132 8.07 19.49 6.10
CA PRO A 132 6.66 19.74 5.71
C PRO A 132 5.96 18.54 5.04
N MET A 133 6.61 17.38 4.99
CA MET A 133 6.05 16.17 4.40
C MET A 133 4.79 15.72 5.15
N GLY A 134 4.73 15.95 6.47
CA GLY A 134 3.52 15.68 7.26
C GLY A 134 2.34 16.53 6.81
N LEU A 135 2.56 17.81 6.53
CA LEU A 135 1.55 18.74 6.02
C LEU A 135 1.06 18.32 4.64
N VAL A 136 1.97 17.98 3.72
CA VAL A 136 1.59 17.51 2.37
C VAL A 136 0.74 16.25 2.44
N LYS A 137 1.12 15.27 3.27
CA LYS A 137 0.32 14.04 3.49
C LYS A 137 -1.07 14.35 4.02
N TYR A 138 -1.17 15.26 4.99
CA TYR A 138 -2.44 15.66 5.59
C TYR A 138 -3.39 16.26 4.56
N LEU A 139 -2.89 17.21 3.75
CA LEU A 139 -3.68 17.89 2.73
C LEU A 139 -4.15 16.95 1.62
N ILE A 140 -3.32 15.98 1.21
CA ILE A 140 -3.73 14.93 0.26
C ILE A 140 -4.84 14.07 0.87
N ALA A 141 -4.71 13.69 2.15
CA ALA A 141 -5.71 12.88 2.83
C ALA A 141 -7.06 13.61 2.99
N GLU A 142 -7.03 14.93 3.24
CA GLU A 142 -8.24 15.76 3.23
C GLU A 142 -8.85 15.87 1.83
N TRP A 143 -8.05 16.22 0.82
CA TRP A 143 -8.53 16.31 -0.56
C TRP A 143 -9.17 15.00 -1.04
N LEU A 144 -8.53 13.86 -0.78
CA LEU A 144 -9.08 12.56 -1.16
C LEU A 144 -10.39 12.22 -0.44
N ARG A 145 -10.50 12.62 0.84
CA ARG A 145 -11.74 12.45 1.60
C ARG A 145 -12.86 13.32 1.06
N ASP A 146 -12.56 14.56 0.70
CA ASP A 146 -13.56 15.51 0.21
C ASP A 146 -14.03 15.16 -1.21
N GLU A 147 -13.11 14.74 -2.09
CA GLU A 147 -13.40 14.47 -3.50
C GLU A 147 -13.97 13.06 -3.73
N TYR A 148 -13.55 12.07 -2.94
CA TYR A 148 -13.90 10.65 -3.15
C TYR A 148 -14.59 9.99 -1.96
N GLY A 149 -14.84 10.71 -0.86
CA GLY A 149 -15.40 10.14 0.36
C GLY A 149 -14.49 9.06 0.96
N ASN A 150 -15.10 7.94 1.39
CA ASN A 150 -14.34 6.71 1.62
C ASN A 150 -14.05 6.07 0.26
N ALA A 151 -12.77 5.93 -0.11
CA ALA A 151 -12.34 5.48 -1.43
C ALA A 151 -13.17 4.28 -1.98
N PRO A 152 -13.61 4.31 -3.25
CA PRO A 152 -14.61 3.38 -3.81
C PRO A 152 -14.19 1.91 -3.78
N ASN A 153 -12.88 1.62 -3.68
CA ASN A 153 -12.32 0.27 -3.67
C ASN A 153 -11.80 -0.17 -2.27
N ASN A 154 -12.02 0.61 -1.21
CA ASN A 154 -11.48 0.46 0.16
C ASN A 154 -9.95 0.29 0.30
N PHE A 155 -9.20 0.16 -0.79
CA PHE A 155 -7.75 0.34 -0.79
C PHE A 155 -7.45 1.83 -0.77
N LEU A 156 -6.91 2.30 0.37
CA LEU A 156 -6.42 3.67 0.46
C LEU A 156 -5.03 3.76 -0.19
N PRO A 157 -4.79 4.76 -1.05
CA PRO A 157 -3.47 4.95 -1.64
C PRO A 157 -2.44 5.24 -0.55
N ASP A 158 -1.17 4.98 -0.85
CA ASP A 158 -0.07 5.42 -0.02
C ASP A 158 0.11 6.94 -0.12
N PHE A 159 -0.44 7.66 0.84
CA PHE A 159 -0.30 9.11 0.95
C PHE A 159 1.16 9.57 1.03
N HIS A 160 2.07 8.74 1.54
CA HIS A 160 3.49 9.08 1.57
C HIS A 160 4.11 9.06 0.18
N ALA A 161 3.80 8.05 -0.63
CA ALA A 161 4.25 7.96 -2.00
C ALA A 161 3.70 9.12 -2.85
N ILE A 162 2.41 9.45 -2.70
CA ILE A 162 1.81 10.61 -3.39
C ILE A 162 2.48 11.92 -2.94
N ALA A 163 2.67 12.12 -1.64
CA ALA A 163 3.31 13.32 -1.10
C ALA A 163 4.75 13.48 -1.62
N LYS A 164 5.52 12.38 -1.68
CA LYS A 164 6.85 12.38 -2.28
C LYS A 164 6.82 12.82 -3.74
N SER A 165 5.90 12.28 -4.55
CA SER A 165 5.75 12.68 -5.96
C SER A 165 5.40 14.17 -6.10
N ILE A 166 4.52 14.71 -5.26
CA ILE A 166 4.20 16.14 -5.24
C ILE A 166 5.44 16.98 -4.91
N VAL A 167 6.18 16.62 -3.85
CA VAL A 167 7.39 17.34 -3.44
C VAL A 167 8.41 17.37 -4.56
N TYR A 168 8.67 16.21 -5.16
CA TYR A 168 9.62 16.06 -6.26
C TYR A 168 9.21 16.90 -7.49
N GLU A 169 7.98 16.73 -7.97
CA GLU A 169 7.50 17.31 -9.22
C GLU A 169 7.22 18.81 -9.16
N ILE A 170 6.80 19.31 -7.99
CA ILE A 170 6.33 20.70 -7.85
C ILE A 170 7.37 21.57 -7.14
N PHE A 171 8.08 21.03 -6.14
CA PHE A 171 8.91 21.85 -5.26
C PHE A 171 10.41 21.64 -5.52
N THR A 172 10.86 20.43 -5.85
CA THR A 172 12.28 20.18 -6.16
C THR A 172 12.69 20.81 -7.48
N SER A 173 11.80 20.84 -8.48
CA SER A 173 12.01 21.54 -9.75
C SER A 173 11.99 23.07 -9.66
N GLN A 174 11.49 23.62 -8.54
CA GLN A 174 11.41 25.08 -8.29
C GLN A 174 12.36 25.55 -7.19
N LEU A 175 13.14 24.65 -6.60
CA LEU A 175 14.15 24.96 -5.60
C LEU A 175 15.40 25.48 -6.31
N VAL A 176 15.34 26.74 -6.76
CA VAL A 176 16.56 27.51 -7.04
C VAL A 176 17.19 27.80 -5.69
N LEU A 177 18.32 27.16 -5.41
CA LEU A 177 19.16 27.54 -4.28
C LEU A 177 19.61 28.98 -4.55
N ASP A 178 19.27 29.92 -3.66
CA ASP A 178 19.89 31.24 -3.65
C ASP A 178 21.39 31.04 -3.42
N THR A 179 22.17 31.11 -4.49
CA THR A 179 23.64 31.05 -4.42
C THR A 179 24.25 32.36 -3.90
N ASP A 180 23.43 33.40 -3.75
CA ASP A 180 23.89 34.74 -3.36
C ASP A 180 24.21 34.87 -1.86
N SER A 181 23.99 33.82 -1.05
CA SER A 181 24.34 33.80 0.37
C SER A 181 25.58 32.95 0.71
N VAL A 182 26.38 32.53 -0.28
CA VAL A 182 27.67 31.90 0.01
C VAL A 182 28.65 33.02 0.39
N GLU A 183 28.84 33.25 1.68
CA GLU A 183 30.00 34.02 2.16
C GLU A 183 31.27 33.43 1.52
N PRO A 184 32.11 34.24 0.84
CA PRO A 184 33.37 33.73 0.33
C PRO A 184 34.19 33.22 1.51
N ILE A 185 34.55 31.94 1.45
CA ILE A 185 35.51 31.34 2.39
C ILE A 185 36.75 32.22 2.32
N LYS A 186 37.05 32.93 3.41
CA LYS A 186 38.30 33.68 3.54
C LYS A 186 39.45 32.68 3.43
N GLU A 187 40.10 32.65 2.28
CA GLU A 187 41.43 32.06 2.17
C GLU A 187 42.34 32.85 3.11
N GLY A 188 42.86 32.16 4.13
CA GLY A 188 43.79 32.74 5.10
C GLY A 188 45.09 33.10 4.40
N ALA A 189 45.46 34.38 4.50
CA ALA A 189 46.82 34.87 4.26
C ALA A 189 47.63 34.83 5.56
#